data_AF-A0A0Q8JJL6-F1
#
_entry.id   AF-A0A0Q8JJL6-F1
#
_cell.length_a   1.000
_cell.length_b   1.000
_cell.length_c   1.000
_cell.angle_alpha   90.00
_cell.angle_beta   90.00
_cell.angle_gamma   90.00
#
_symmetry.space_group_name_H-M   'P 1'
#
loop_
_entity.id
_entity.type
_entity.pdbx_description
1 polymer ?
#
loop_
_entity_poly.entity_id
_entity_poly.type
_entity_poly.pdbx_seq_one_letter_code
_entity_poly.pdbx_strand_id
1 'polypeptide(L)'
;MVYNVWPTGVAVVWSLGHSGLLPSTTHPLRTSVGITAMRRRLVPIAFQGWPEDLLPNELKAANPLDLPRLGNGVLGARQRDG
;
A
#
# COMPACT_ATOMS: atom_id res chain seq x y z
N MET A 1 -14.46 1.40 -13.42
CA MET A 1 -15.41 1.75 -14.51
C MET A 1 -16.72 2.16 -13.89
N VAL A 2 -17.49 3.02 -14.56
CA VAL A 2 -18.76 3.53 -14.08
C VAL A 2 -19.87 2.92 -14.92
N TYR A 3 -20.98 2.52 -14.29
CA TYR A 3 -22.11 1.89 -14.97
C TYR A 3 -23.40 2.62 -14.60
N ASN A 4 -24.20 2.99 -15.61
CA ASN A 4 -25.53 3.58 -15.50
C ASN A 4 -25.63 4.89 -14.67
N VAL A 5 -24.52 5.61 -14.48
CA VAL A 5 -24.46 6.92 -13.82
C VAL A 5 -23.36 7.79 -14.44
N TRP A 6 -23.38 9.09 -14.14
CA TRP A 6 -22.35 10.03 -14.60
C TRP A 6 -21.02 9.83 -13.86
N PRO A 7 -19.87 9.95 -14.54
CA PRO A 7 -18.55 9.69 -13.96
C PRO A 7 -17.94 10.87 -13.18
N THR A 8 -18.73 11.92 -12.90
CA THR A 8 -18.21 13.17 -12.30
C THR A 8 -17.84 13.01 -10.83
N GLY A 9 -18.45 12.05 -10.12
CA GLY A 9 -18.13 11.75 -8.73
C GLY A 9 -16.78 11.03 -8.59
N VAL A 10 -15.90 11.56 -7.75
CA VAL A 10 -14.60 10.95 -7.41
C VAL A 10 -14.58 10.62 -5.91
N ALA A 11 -14.86 9.36 -5.56
CA ALA A 11 -14.92 8.91 -4.17
C ALA A 11 -13.53 8.64 -3.58
N VAL A 12 -13.23 9.15 -2.39
CA VAL A 12 -11.95 8.90 -1.69
C VAL A 12 -12.05 7.60 -0.88
N VAL A 13 -11.76 6.47 -1.54
CA VAL A 13 -11.87 5.12 -0.95
C VAL A 13 -10.64 4.26 -1.30
N TRP A 14 -10.51 3.08 -0.67
CA TRP A 14 -9.41 2.14 -0.91
C TRP A 14 -9.35 1.61 -2.35
N SER A 15 -10.51 1.39 -2.97
CA SER A 15 -10.66 0.81 -4.31
C SER A 15 -10.56 1.82 -5.45
N LEU A 16 -10.42 3.12 -5.18
CA LEU A 16 -10.43 4.14 -6.22
C LEU A 16 -9.23 4.00 -7.16
N GLY A 17 -9.51 3.98 -8.47
CA GLY A 17 -8.53 4.10 -9.54
C GLY A 17 -8.73 5.38 -10.35
N HIS A 18 -8.27 6.53 -9.84
CA HIS A 18 -8.16 7.76 -10.62
C HIS A 18 -6.83 7.75 -11.39
N SER A 19 -6.88 7.24 -12.63
CA SER A 19 -5.74 6.93 -13.50
C SER A 19 -6.23 6.73 -14.95
N GLY A 20 -5.37 6.26 -15.85
CA GLY A 20 -5.67 5.97 -17.25
C GLY A 20 -4.42 5.65 -18.08
N LEU A 21 -4.57 5.41 -19.38
CA LEU A 21 -3.42 5.42 -20.30
C LEU A 21 -3.03 6.86 -20.64
N LEU A 22 -1.85 7.08 -21.21
CA LEU A 22 -1.47 8.38 -21.77
C LEU A 22 -2.57 8.85 -22.76
N PRO A 23 -3.08 10.10 -22.69
CA PRO A 23 -2.58 11.26 -21.92
C PRO A 23 -3.20 11.45 -20.52
N SER A 24 -4.12 10.57 -20.08
CA SER A 24 -4.82 10.72 -18.79
C SER A 24 -3.86 10.67 -17.59
N THR A 25 -2.80 9.88 -17.68
CA THR A 25 -1.67 9.92 -16.74
C THR A 25 -0.39 9.47 -17.45
N THR A 26 0.75 9.87 -16.90
CA THR A 26 2.07 9.41 -17.34
C THR A 26 2.49 8.09 -16.69
N HIS A 27 1.73 7.59 -15.70
CA HIS A 27 2.04 6.34 -15.00
C HIS A 27 0.77 5.49 -14.78
N PRO A 28 0.35 4.64 -15.75
CA PRO A 28 -0.94 3.93 -15.73
C PRO A 28 -1.10 2.94 -14.57
N LEU A 29 0.01 2.42 -14.02
CA LEU A 29 -0.02 1.43 -12.92
C LEU A 29 -0.20 2.06 -11.52
N ARG A 30 -0.52 3.35 -11.43
CA ARG A 30 -0.71 4.10 -10.17
C ARG A 30 -2.02 4.88 -10.21
N THR A 31 -2.46 5.34 -9.06
CA THR A 31 -3.57 6.31 -8.95
C THR A 31 -3.12 7.59 -8.26
N SER A 32 -3.74 8.72 -8.60
CA SER A 32 -3.48 10.02 -7.99
C SER A 32 -4.41 10.36 -6.83
N VAL A 33 -5.55 9.66 -6.67
CA VAL A 33 -6.54 9.88 -5.59
C VAL A 33 -6.86 8.54 -4.93
N GLY A 34 -7.29 8.57 -3.66
CA GLY A 34 -7.58 7.37 -2.86
C GLY A 34 -6.38 6.93 -2.02
N ILE A 35 -6.61 6.01 -1.08
CA ILE A 35 -5.60 5.64 -0.07
C ILE A 35 -4.33 5.07 -0.70
N THR A 36 -4.47 4.33 -1.81
CA THR A 36 -3.33 3.69 -2.49
C THR A 36 -2.45 4.68 -3.27
N ALA A 37 -2.87 5.95 -3.43
CA ALA A 37 -2.07 6.99 -4.09
C ALA A 37 -0.75 7.29 -3.38
N MET A 38 -0.68 7.07 -2.05
CA MET A 38 0.54 7.24 -1.26
C MET A 38 1.72 6.42 -1.82
N ARG A 39 1.45 5.25 -2.44
CA ARG A 39 2.46 4.36 -3.02
C ARG A 39 3.32 5.01 -4.12
N ARG A 40 2.90 6.13 -4.70
CA ARG A 40 3.72 6.89 -5.69
C ARG A 40 4.88 7.67 -5.05
N ARG A 41 4.92 7.75 -3.72
CA ARG A 41 5.96 8.45 -2.95
C ARG A 41 6.77 7.51 -2.05
N LEU A 42 6.53 6.21 -2.14
CA LEU A 42 7.26 5.20 -1.37
C LEU A 42 8.33 4.54 -2.24
N VAL A 43 9.46 4.22 -1.62
CA VAL A 43 10.55 3.44 -2.21
C VAL A 43 10.79 2.22 -1.32
N PRO A 44 10.68 0.99 -1.85
CA PRO A 44 10.99 -0.21 -1.08
C PRO A 44 12.49 -0.33 -0.84
N ILE A 45 12.88 -0.75 0.37
CA ILE A 45 14.27 -1.00 0.78
C ILE A 45 14.37 -2.41 1.37
N ALA A 46 15.40 -3.16 0.98
CA ALA A 46 15.68 -4.50 1.50
C ALA A 46 16.86 -4.47 2.49
N PHE A 47 16.73 -5.23 3.58
CA PHE A 47 17.76 -5.39 4.61
C PHE A 47 18.17 -6.87 4.66
N GLN A 48 19.46 -7.16 4.49
CA GLN A 48 20.00 -8.52 4.49
C GLN A 48 21.19 -8.64 5.44
N GLY A 49 21.13 -9.58 6.38
CA GLY A 49 22.22 -9.83 7.35
C GLY A 49 22.39 -8.73 8.41
N TRP A 50 21.38 -7.87 8.60
CA TRP A 50 21.43 -6.81 9.60
C TRP A 50 21.16 -7.36 11.01
N PRO A 51 21.86 -6.87 12.05
CA PRO A 51 21.52 -7.20 13.43
C PRO A 51 20.18 -6.58 13.81
N GLU A 52 19.44 -7.27 14.69
CA GLU A 52 18.06 -6.93 15.09
C GLU A 52 17.90 -5.49 15.62
N ASP A 53 18.88 -5.01 16.40
CA ASP A 53 18.83 -3.69 17.02
C ASP A 53 18.97 -2.54 16.02
N LEU A 54 19.55 -2.81 14.85
CA LEU A 54 19.71 -1.83 13.76
C LEU A 54 18.58 -1.89 12.74
N LEU A 55 17.68 -2.89 12.82
CA LEU A 55 16.52 -2.94 11.95
C LEU A 55 15.50 -1.86 12.34
N PRO A 56 14.77 -1.28 11.36
CA PRO A 56 13.57 -0.50 11.64
C PRO A 56 12.55 -1.32 12.44
N ASN A 57 11.79 -0.66 13.32
CA ASN A 57 10.80 -1.32 14.17
C ASN A 57 9.74 -2.09 13.36
N GLU A 58 9.46 -1.63 12.15
CA GLU A 58 8.56 -2.26 11.17
C GLU A 58 9.06 -3.62 10.66
N LEU A 59 10.34 -3.94 10.82
CA LEU A 59 10.96 -5.19 10.35
C LEU A 59 11.44 -6.11 11.48
N LYS A 60 11.54 -5.61 12.72
CA LYS A 60 11.95 -6.41 13.90
C LYS A 60 11.08 -7.64 14.13
N ALA A 61 11.69 -8.78 14.44
CA ALA A 61 11.03 -10.09 14.60
C ALA A 61 9.91 -10.08 15.65
N ALA A 62 10.08 -9.35 16.75
CA ALA A 62 9.08 -9.21 17.81
C ALA A 62 7.79 -8.49 17.35
N ASN A 63 7.77 -7.90 16.15
CA ASN A 63 6.68 -7.08 15.61
C ASN A 63 6.12 -6.06 16.62
N PRO A 64 6.96 -5.16 17.17
CA PRO A 64 6.55 -4.24 18.23
C PRO A 64 5.42 -3.27 17.83
N LEU A 65 5.17 -3.12 16.52
CA LEU A 65 4.13 -2.25 15.96
C LEU A 65 2.85 -3.01 15.58
N ASP A 66 2.81 -4.33 15.76
CA ASP A 66 1.68 -5.20 15.37
C ASP A 66 1.20 -4.91 13.93
N LEU A 67 2.17 -4.81 13.00
CA LEU A 67 1.88 -4.56 11.59
C LEU A 67 1.58 -5.88 10.86
N PRO A 68 0.64 -5.88 9.88
CA PRO A 68 0.50 -6.99 8.94
C PRO A 68 1.77 -7.15 8.11
N ARG A 69 2.31 -8.37 8.05
CA ARG A 69 3.54 -8.68 7.31
C ARG A 69 3.35 -9.92 6.45
N LEU A 70 4.00 -9.95 5.29
CA LEU A 70 4.01 -11.11 4.41
C LEU A 70 5.31 -11.88 4.60
N GLY A 71 5.25 -13.05 5.23
CA GLY A 71 6.39 -13.95 5.43
C GLY A 71 6.23 -15.20 4.57
N ASN A 72 7.22 -15.52 3.73
CA ASN A 72 7.20 -16.70 2.85
C ASN A 72 5.91 -16.84 2.01
N GLY A 73 5.32 -15.71 1.59
CA GLY A 73 4.07 -15.68 0.82
C GLY A 73 2.78 -15.78 1.64
N VAL A 74 2.86 -15.89 2.97
CA VAL A 74 1.69 -15.95 3.86
C VAL A 74 1.55 -14.64 4.63
N LEU A 75 0.35 -14.06 4.63
CA LEU A 75 0.07 -12.83 5.36
C LEU A 75 -0.19 -13.16 6.83
N GLY A 76 0.66 -12.62 7.72
CA GLY A 76 0.46 -12.69 9.16
C GLY A 76 -0.75 -11.87 9.58
N ALA A 77 -1.60 -12.46 10.42
CA ALA A 77 -2.73 -11.77 11.01
C ALA A 77 -2.25 -10.71 12.00
N ARG A 78 -2.91 -9.55 12.00
CA ARG A 78 -2.77 -8.56 13.07
C ARG A 78 -3.39 -9.12 14.34
N GLN A 79 -2.71 -9.01 15.48
CA GLN A 79 -3.27 -9.46 16.75
C GLN A 79 -4.40 -8.49 17.12
N ARG A 80 -5.65 -8.95 17.02
CA ARG A 80 -6.80 -8.12 17.38
C ARG A 80 -6.98 -8.21 18.89
N ASP A 81 -6.58 -7.17 19.60
CA ASP A 81 -7.00 -6.97 20.99
C ASP A 81 -8.53 -6.84 21.01
N GLY A 82 -9.16 -7.67 21.87
CA GLY A 82 -10.61 -7.77 22.02
C GLY A 82 -11.25 -6.57 22.69
#